data_AF-A0A2Z5FZR3-F1
#
_entry.id   AF-A0A2Z5FZR3-F1
#
_cell.length_a   1.000
_cell.length_b   1.000
_cell.length_c   1.000
_cell.angle_alpha   90.00
_cell.angle_beta   90.00
_cell.angle_gamma   90.00
#
_symmetry.space_group_name_H-M   'P 1'
#
loop_
_entity.id
_entity.type
_entity.pdbx_description
1 polymer ?
#
loop_
_entity_poly.entity_id
_entity_poly.type
_entity_poly.pdbx_seq_one_letter_code
_entity_poly.pdbx_strand_id
1 'polypeptide(L)'
;MMKAPVMVKNMEHVGFSPDVLPVFGFVKIVIAAVSLVPATSFIGAILATGWMGGAISAHIRVRDPYFVQVFIPIVIWVGFGLRHQDAMHSLLGF
;
A
#
# COMPACT_ATOMS: atom_id res chain seq x y z
N MET A 1 3.48 12.77 -22.61
CA MET A 1 2.12 12.30 -22.92
C MET A 1 1.62 11.46 -21.74
N MET A 2 0.81 12.04 -20.85
CA MET A 2 0.31 11.32 -19.66
C MET A 2 -0.72 10.26 -20.07
N LYS A 3 -0.57 9.02 -19.57
CA LYS A 3 -1.60 7.97 -19.62
C LYS A 3 -2.77 8.24 -18.66
N ALA A 4 -3.16 9.52 -18.49
CA ALA A 4 -4.31 9.95 -17.72
C ALA A 4 -5.60 9.17 -18.04
N PRO A 5 -5.95 8.86 -19.31
CA PRO A 5 -7.19 8.14 -19.61
C PRO A 5 -7.22 6.71 -19.04
N VAL A 6 -6.06 6.06 -18.91
CA VAL A 6 -6.00 4.69 -18.34
C VAL A 6 -6.24 4.71 -16.85
N MET A 7 -5.64 5.66 -16.12
CA MET A 7 -5.88 5.80 -14.68
C MET A 7 -7.32 6.19 -14.37
N VAL A 8 -7.88 7.13 -15.13
CA VAL A 8 -9.29 7.54 -15.00
C VAL A 8 -10.21 6.34 -15.21
N LYS A 9 -10.03 5.59 -16.31
CA LYS A 9 -10.83 4.40 -16.61
C LYS A 9 -10.71 3.32 -15.52
N ASN A 10 -9.52 3.09 -14.99
CA ASN A 10 -9.32 2.12 -13.92
C ASN A 10 -9.99 2.55 -12.61
N MET A 11 -9.95 3.85 -12.27
CA MET A 11 -10.64 4.38 -11.08
C MET A 11 -12.15 4.24 -11.21
N GLU A 12 -12.70 4.58 -12.37
CA GLU A 12 -14.13 4.41 -12.66
C GLU A 12 -14.53 2.93 -12.59
N HIS A 13 -13.71 2.02 -13.13
CA HIS A 13 -13.93 0.58 -13.07
C HIS A 13 -14.07 0.05 -11.64
N VAL A 14 -13.17 0.47 -10.74
CA VAL A 14 -13.25 0.10 -9.31
C VAL A 14 -14.24 0.94 -8.50
N GLY A 15 -14.99 1.84 -9.14
CA GLY A 15 -16.07 2.61 -8.54
C GLY A 15 -15.64 3.85 -7.75
N PHE A 16 -14.45 4.41 -8.05
CA PHE A 16 -13.97 5.66 -7.47
C PHE A 16 -14.04 6.81 -8.49
N SER A 17 -14.47 7.99 -8.03
CA SER A 17 -14.36 9.21 -8.84
C SER A 17 -12.89 9.54 -9.13
N PRO A 18 -12.52 9.94 -10.35
CA PRO A 18 -11.17 10.41 -10.68
C PRO A 18 -10.69 11.57 -9.79
N ASP A 19 -11.59 12.37 -9.22
CA ASP A 19 -11.25 13.51 -8.37
C ASP A 19 -10.53 13.12 -7.07
N VAL A 20 -10.60 11.84 -6.67
CA VAL A 20 -9.89 11.32 -5.48
C VAL A 20 -8.44 10.92 -5.78
N LEU A 21 -8.02 10.93 -7.05
CA LEU A 21 -6.65 10.58 -7.46
C LEU A 21 -5.56 11.40 -6.77
N PRO A 22 -5.67 12.73 -6.62
CA PRO A 22 -4.67 13.52 -5.91
C PRO A 22 -4.53 13.09 -4.45
N VAL A 23 -5.64 12.78 -3.79
CA VAL A 23 -5.65 12.29 -2.40
C VAL A 23 -4.96 10.93 -2.30
N PHE A 24 -5.24 10.01 -3.23
CA PHE A 24 -4.58 8.70 -3.26
C PHE A 24 -3.07 8.83 -3.49
N GLY A 25 -2.65 9.74 -4.40
CA GLY A 25 -1.25 10.05 -4.62
C GLY A 25 -0.58 10.60 -3.36
N PHE A 26 -1.21 11.58 -2.72
CA PHE A 26 -0.71 12.19 -1.48
C PHE A 26 -0.56 11.16 -0.36
N VAL A 27 -1.58 10.33 -0.10
CA VAL A 27 -1.50 9.29 0.93
C VAL A 27 -0.38 8.30 0.66
N LYS A 28 -0.21 7.85 -0.59
CA LYS A 28 0.91 6.95 -0.96
C LYS A 28 2.28 7.60 -0.72
N ILE A 29 2.42 8.89 -1.01
CA ILE A 29 3.66 9.63 -0.74
C ILE A 29 3.94 9.69 0.76
N VAL A 30 2.93 9.98 1.58
CA VAL A 30 3.06 10.00 3.04
C VAL A 30 3.47 8.63 3.56
N ILE A 31 2.81 7.55 3.12
CA ILE A 31 3.15 6.17 3.51
C ILE A 31 4.61 5.86 3.13
N ALA A 32 5.03 6.22 1.91
CA ALA A 32 6.39 6.00 1.45
C ALA A 32 7.40 6.79 2.30
N ALA A 33 7.13 8.07 2.58
CA ALA A 33 7.99 8.91 3.40
C ALA A 33 8.15 8.35 4.84
N VAL A 34 7.06 7.93 5.47
CA VAL A 34 7.07 7.31 6.80
C VAL A 34 7.82 5.97 6.79
N SER A 35 7.71 5.20 5.70
CA SER A 35 8.42 3.92 5.53
C SER A 35 9.93 4.07 5.31
N LEU A 36 10.36 5.20 4.74
CA LEU A 36 11.77 5.47 4.45
C LEU A 36 12.58 5.77 5.72
N VAL A 37 12.00 6.50 6.67
CA VAL A 37 12.66 6.83 7.94
C VAL A 37 12.74 5.58 8.82
N PRO A 38 13.94 5.07 9.17
CA PRO A 38 14.09 3.82 9.92
C PRO A 38 13.27 3.80 11.22
N ALA A 39 13.31 4.89 11.99
CA ALA A 39 12.62 5.03 13.26
C ALA A 39 11.08 4.92 13.17
N THR A 40 10.49 5.25 12.01
CA THR A 40 9.03 5.18 11.79
C THR A 40 8.62 4.10 10.79
N SER A 41 9.58 3.32 10.31
CA SER A 41 9.36 2.35 9.22
C SER A 41 8.33 1.27 9.57
N PHE A 42 8.22 0.90 10.85
CA PHE A 42 7.18 -0.01 11.35
C PHE A 42 5.77 0.56 11.13
N ILE A 43 5.57 1.85 11.46
CA ILE A 43 4.32 2.57 11.20
C ILE A 43 4.06 2.59 9.68
N GLY A 44 5.10 2.84 8.89
CA GLY A 44 5.03 2.78 7.43
C GLY A 44 4.51 1.43 6.89
N ALA A 45 5.02 0.31 7.42
CA ALA A 45 4.58 -1.03 7.06
C ALA A 45 3.12 -1.30 7.42
N ILE A 46 2.67 -0.84 8.61
CA ILE A 46 1.26 -0.92 9.02
C ILE A 46 0.37 -0.09 8.10
N LEU A 47 0.74 1.16 7.83
CA LEU A 47 -0.04 2.05 6.96
C LEU A 47 -0.13 1.50 5.54
N ALA A 48 0.97 0.94 5.00
CA ALA A 48 0.97 0.29 3.70
C ALA A 48 0.04 -0.93 3.66
N THR A 49 -0.02 -1.70 4.75
CA THR A 49 -0.94 -2.83 4.90
C THR A 49 -2.40 -2.37 4.90
N GLY A 50 -2.73 -1.34 5.70
CA GLY A 50 -4.08 -0.76 5.71
C GLY A 50 -4.49 -0.18 4.36
N TRP A 51 -3.57 0.52 3.69
CA TRP A 51 -3.77 1.03 2.34
C TRP A 51 -4.06 -0.10 1.33
N MET A 52 -3.33 -1.21 1.40
CA MET A 52 -3.60 -2.38 0.55
C MET A 52 -4.88 -3.12 0.90
N GLY A 53 -5.32 -3.13 2.17
CA GLY A 53 -6.64 -3.63 2.55
C GLY A 53 -7.78 -2.94 1.79
N GLY A 54 -7.70 -1.62 1.62
CA GLY A 54 -8.64 -0.85 0.80
C GLY A 54 -8.57 -1.19 -0.69
N ALA A 55 -7.38 -1.45 -1.22
CA ALA A 55 -7.23 -1.91 -2.61
C ALA A 55 -7.83 -3.31 -2.81
N ILE A 56 -7.58 -4.24 -1.88
CA ILE A 56 -8.15 -5.59 -1.91
C ILE A 56 -9.67 -5.52 -1.91
N SER A 57 -10.28 -4.74 -1.01
CA SER A 57 -11.73 -4.60 -0.94
C SER A 57 -12.34 -4.01 -2.21
N ALA A 58 -11.68 -3.01 -2.82
CA ALA A 58 -12.10 -2.42 -4.09
C ALA A 58 -12.09 -3.44 -5.24
N HIS A 59 -11.02 -4.23 -5.37
CA HIS A 59 -10.92 -5.26 -6.41
C HIS A 59 -11.88 -6.43 -6.19
N ILE A 60 -12.06 -6.88 -4.93
CA ILE A 60 -13.03 -7.93 -4.59
C ILE A 60 -14.46 -7.49 -4.97
N ARG A 61 -14.82 -6.24 -4.67
CA ARG A 61 -16.16 -5.70 -4.98
C ARG A 61 -16.51 -5.78 -6.46
N VAL A 62 -15.54 -5.57 -7.35
CA VAL A 62 -15.72 -5.63 -8.81
C VAL A 62 -15.36 -6.98 -9.42
N ARG A 63 -15.03 -7.98 -8.58
CA ARG A 63 -14.61 -9.34 -8.97
C ARG A 63 -13.34 -9.39 -9.83
N ASP A 64 -12.46 -8.43 -9.64
CA ASP A 64 -11.13 -8.44 -10.26
C ASP A 64 -10.15 -9.31 -9.47
N PRO A 65 -9.09 -9.83 -10.12
CA PRO A 65 -7.97 -10.45 -9.43
C PRO A 65 -7.33 -9.48 -8.42
N TYR A 66 -7.15 -9.93 -7.19
CA TYR A 66 -6.62 -9.13 -6.07
C TYR A 66 -5.28 -9.65 -5.51
N PHE A 67 -4.66 -10.63 -6.18
CA PHE A 67 -3.45 -11.30 -5.70
C PHE A 67 -2.28 -10.32 -5.53
N VAL A 68 -2.11 -9.38 -6.47
CA VAL A 68 -1.01 -8.40 -6.41
C VAL A 68 -1.13 -7.52 -5.16
N GLN A 69 -2.34 -7.11 -4.83
CA GLN A 69 -2.68 -6.26 -3.69
C GLN A 69 -2.42 -7.00 -2.37
N VAL A 70 -2.52 -8.34 -2.36
CA VAL A 70 -2.14 -9.21 -1.24
C VAL A 70 -0.63 -9.42 -1.17
N PHE A 71 0.06 -9.59 -2.30
CA PHE A 71 1.51 -9.84 -2.31
C PHE A 71 2.34 -8.60 -1.92
N ILE A 72 1.91 -7.39 -2.28
CA ILE A 72 2.64 -6.16 -1.94
C ILE A 72 2.90 -6.01 -0.43
N PRO A 73 1.91 -6.09 0.47
CA PRO A 73 2.18 -5.95 1.91
C PRO A 73 3.09 -7.06 2.44
N ILE A 74 3.00 -8.29 1.91
CA ILE A 74 3.93 -9.37 2.28
C ILE A 74 5.38 -8.97 1.98
N VAL A 75 5.64 -8.48 0.76
CA VAL A 75 6.98 -8.02 0.37
C VAL A 75 7.45 -6.85 1.24
N ILE A 76 6.56 -5.92 1.59
CA ILE A 76 6.87 -4.80 2.47
C ILE A 76 7.27 -5.28 3.86
N TRP A 77 6.53 -6.22 4.45
CA TRP A 77 6.83 -6.79 5.77
C TRP A 77 8.13 -7.59 5.76
N VAL A 78 8.39 -8.38 4.71
CA VAL A 78 9.66 -9.09 4.54
C VAL A 78 10.82 -8.09 4.44
N GLY A 79 10.70 -7.06 3.60
CA GLY A 79 11.72 -6.01 3.47
C GLY A 79 11.95 -5.25 4.78
N PHE A 80 10.88 -4.97 5.54
CA PHE A 80 10.98 -4.37 6.86
C PHE A 80 11.73 -5.28 7.84
N GLY A 81 11.40 -6.57 7.90
CA GLY A 81 12.07 -7.54 8.78
C GLY A 81 13.54 -7.75 8.43
N LEU A 82 13.88 -7.77 7.14
CA LEU A 82 15.28 -7.83 6.69
C LEU A 82 16.06 -6.56 7.04
N ARG A 83 15.41 -5.39 7.03
CA ARG A 83 16.03 -4.10 7.35
C ARG A 83 16.15 -3.83 8.85
N HIS A 84 15.22 -4.35 9.66
CA HIS A 84 15.14 -4.09 11.10
C HIS A 84 15.05 -5.41 11.87
N GLN A 85 16.11 -6.21 11.75
CA GLN A 85 16.19 -7.51 12.42
C GLN A 85 15.97 -7.38 13.93
N ASP A 86 16.66 -6.44 14.59
CA ASP A 86 16.52 -6.21 16.04
C ASP A 86 15.08 -5.89 16.45
N ALA A 87 14.40 -5.03 15.68
CA ALA A 87 13.01 -4.69 15.95
C ALA A 87 12.09 -5.89 15.75
N MET A 88 12.34 -6.71 14.73
CA MET A 88 11.56 -7.91 14.47
C MET A 88 11.79 -8.98 15.55
N HIS A 89 13.02 -9.16 16.01
CA HIS A 89 13.36 -10.02 17.16
C HIS A 89 12.63 -9.57 18.42
N SER A 90 12.66 -8.27 18.73
CA SER A 90 11.94 -7.70 19.87
C SER A 90 10.42 -7.89 19.80
N LEU A 91 9.83 -7.90 18.61
CA LEU A 91 8.39 -8.10 18.42
C LEU A 91 7.97 -9.56 18.56
N LEU A 92 8.82 -10.48 18.10
CA LEU A 92 8.50 -11.90 18.04
C LEU A 92 8.98 -12.69 19.26
N GLY A 93 9.79 -12.09 20.13
CA GLY A 93 10.09 -12.60 21.47
C GLY A 93 11.11 -13.73 21.53
N PHE A 94 12.04 -13.78 20.58
CA PHE A 94 13.14 -14.75 20.54
C PHE A 94 14.50 -14.10 20.29
#